data_AF-A0A7C3SYF5-F1
#
_entry.id   AF-A0A7C3SYF5-F1
#
_cell.length_a   1.000
_cell.length_b   1.000
_cell.length_c   1.000
_cell.angle_alpha   90.00
_cell.angle_beta   90.00
_cell.angle_gamma   90.00
#
_symmetry.space_group_name_H-M   'P 1'
#
loop_
_entity.id
_entity.type
_entity.pdbx_description
1 polymer ?
#
loop_
_entity_poly.entity_id
_entity_poly.type
_entity_poly.pdbx_seq_one_letter_code
_entity_poly.pdbx_strand_id
1 'polypeptide(L)'
;MKGENVEVSREAIATLAAQAACQVPGVVSCYRSPVDSLASRVKREFVHKGIKVENLEGAYRLGVHLRVEYGTNLPALAREVREKVREYLEGLTDV
;
A
#
# COMPACT_ATOMS: atom_id res chain seq x y z
N MET A 1 -14.25 12.06 -26.40
CA MET A 1 -14.20 10.62 -26.10
C MET A 1 -13.97 10.47 -24.61
N LYS A 2 -14.95 9.92 -23.91
CA LYS A 2 -14.98 9.78 -22.44
C LYS A 2 -14.02 8.64 -22.13
N GLY A 3 -12.78 8.95 -21.76
CA GLY A 3 -11.84 7.94 -21.30
C GLY A 3 -12.51 7.20 -20.16
N GLU A 4 -12.73 5.89 -20.32
CA GLU A 4 -13.09 5.03 -19.22
C GLU A 4 -12.01 5.23 -18.16
N ASN A 5 -12.33 5.99 -17.12
CA ASN A 5 -11.53 6.04 -15.91
C ASN A 5 -11.42 4.58 -15.47
N VAL A 6 -10.27 3.97 -15.70
CA VAL A 6 -9.92 2.70 -15.06
C VAL A 6 -9.93 3.03 -13.57
N GLU A 7 -11.06 2.84 -12.90
CA GLU A 7 -11.14 2.85 -11.45
C GLU A 7 -10.37 1.63 -10.98
N VAL A 8 -9.04 1.77 -10.88
CA VAL A 8 -8.20 0.75 -10.28
C VAL A 8 -8.75 0.53 -8.88
N SER A 9 -9.25 -0.68 -8.63
CA SER A 9 -9.84 -1.00 -7.33
C SER A 9 -8.83 -0.69 -6.24
N ARG A 10 -9.26 0.06 -5.21
CA ARG A 10 -8.42 0.36 -4.03
C ARG A 10 -7.84 -0.91 -3.40
N GLU A 11 -8.54 -2.03 -3.54
CA GLU A 11 -8.09 -3.36 -3.12
C GLU A 11 -6.93 -3.91 -3.97
N ALA A 12 -6.97 -3.68 -5.29
CA ALA A 12 -5.90 -4.05 -6.20
C ALA A 12 -4.63 -3.26 -5.88
N ILE A 13 -4.75 -1.92 -5.74
CA ILE A 13 -3.63 -1.05 -5.35
C ILE A 13 -3.03 -1.52 -4.01
N ALA A 14 -3.86 -1.76 -3.00
CA ALA A 14 -3.40 -2.23 -1.70
C ALA A 14 -2.70 -3.59 -1.78
N THR A 15 -3.23 -4.52 -2.58
CA THR A 15 -2.62 -5.84 -2.77
C THR A 15 -1.27 -5.76 -3.46
N LEU A 16 -1.17 -4.98 -4.52
CA LEU A 16 0.07 -4.80 -5.28
C LEU A 16 1.14 -4.10 -4.45
N ALA A 17 0.76 -3.04 -3.74
CA ALA A 17 1.66 -2.35 -2.84
C ALA A 17 2.14 -3.25 -1.69
N ALA A 18 1.27 -4.13 -1.16
CA ALA A 18 1.64 -5.06 -0.10
C ALA A 18 2.61 -6.12 -0.63
N GLN A 19 2.38 -6.62 -1.83
CA GLN A 19 3.30 -7.55 -2.48
C GLN A 19 4.68 -6.92 -2.66
N ALA A 20 4.76 -5.70 -3.18
CA ALA A 20 6.03 -4.99 -3.36
C ALA A 20 6.73 -4.70 -2.03
N ALA A 21 6.01 -4.21 -1.03
CA ALA A 21 6.58 -3.90 0.29
C ALA A 21 7.15 -5.14 0.98
N CYS A 22 6.48 -6.29 0.85
CA CYS A 22 6.92 -7.56 1.42
C CYS A 22 8.13 -8.19 0.69
N GLN A 23 8.53 -7.68 -0.48
CA GLN A 23 9.73 -8.13 -1.20
C GLN A 23 11.01 -7.40 -0.75
N VAL A 24 10.88 -6.32 0.03
CA VAL A 24 12.03 -5.54 0.48
C VAL A 24 12.76 -6.28 1.62
N PRO A 25 14.09 -6.48 1.52
CA PRO A 25 14.88 -7.09 2.58
C PRO A 25 14.70 -6.36 3.92
N GLY A 26 14.56 -7.10 5.01
CA GLY A 26 14.28 -6.55 6.34
C GLY A 26 12.79 -6.32 6.63
N VAL A 27 11.90 -6.52 5.66
CA VAL A 27 10.45 -6.64 5.90
C VAL A 27 10.10 -8.10 6.17
N VAL A 28 9.67 -8.39 7.40
CA VAL A 28 9.25 -9.74 7.81
C VAL A 28 7.86 -10.06 7.28
N SER A 29 6.94 -9.11 7.37
CA SER A 29 5.57 -9.27 6.87
C SER A 29 4.84 -7.93 6.80
N CYS A 30 3.93 -7.80 5.85
CA CYS A 30 2.98 -6.70 5.81
C CYS A 30 1.88 -6.94 6.85
N TYR A 31 1.60 -5.95 7.70
CA TYR A 31 0.75 -6.12 8.89
C TYR A 31 -0.68 -6.49 8.49
N ARG A 32 -1.07 -7.75 8.73
CA ARG A 32 -2.42 -8.25 8.46
C ARG A 32 -3.34 -7.89 9.62
N SER A 33 -3.81 -6.63 9.66
CA SER A 33 -4.74 -6.20 10.71
C SER A 33 -6.08 -6.95 10.61
N PRO A 34 -6.53 -7.67 11.63
CA PRO A 34 -7.90 -8.17 11.73
C PRO A 34 -8.78 -7.08 12.36
N VAL A 35 -8.78 -5.86 11.80
CA VAL A 35 -9.72 -4.82 12.24
C VAL A 35 -11.08 -5.10 11.63
N ASP A 36 -11.70 -6.13 12.21
CA ASP A 36 -13.11 -6.25 12.52
C ASP A 36 -13.93 -5.03 12.07
N SER A 37 -14.53 -5.17 10.90
CA SER A 37 -15.96 -5.01 10.52
C SER A 37 -16.83 -3.89 11.12
N LEU A 38 -16.43 -3.19 12.18
CA LEU A 38 -17.24 -2.19 12.89
C LEU A 38 -16.69 -0.76 12.79
N ALA A 39 -15.37 -0.57 12.68
CA ALA A 39 -14.76 0.76 12.53
C ALA A 39 -14.83 1.30 11.08
N SER A 40 -14.87 0.42 10.08
CA SER A 40 -14.95 0.75 8.65
C SER A 40 -16.26 1.44 8.25
N ARG A 41 -17.30 1.31 9.08
CA ARG A 41 -18.59 2.01 8.88
C ARG A 41 -18.59 3.45 9.40
N VAL A 42 -17.64 3.82 10.26
CA VAL A 42 -17.57 5.15 10.90
C VAL A 42 -16.47 6.02 10.29
N LYS A 43 -15.37 5.43 9.84
CA LYS A 43 -14.29 6.13 9.12
C LYS A 43 -14.14 5.55 7.73
N ARG A 44 -14.21 6.42 6.71
CA ARG A 44 -14.03 6.14 5.27
C ARG A 44 -12.61 5.68 4.89
N GLU A 45 -11.88 5.05 5.81
CA GLU A 45 -10.50 4.63 5.59
C GLU A 45 -10.49 3.18 5.10
N PHE A 46 -10.12 2.98 3.83
CA PHE A 46 -9.93 1.64 3.26
C PHE A 46 -8.56 1.11 3.67
N VAL A 47 -8.51 0.02 4.43
CA VAL A 47 -7.28 -0.65 4.85
C VAL A 47 -7.35 -2.12 4.43
N HIS A 48 -6.37 -2.59 3.67
CA HIS A 48 -6.26 -3.97 3.21
C HIS A 48 -4.80 -4.44 3.28
N LYS A 49 -4.55 -5.63 3.84
CA LYS A 49 -3.20 -6.22 3.98
C LYS A 49 -2.14 -5.29 4.63
N GLY A 50 -2.57 -4.42 5.54
CA GLY A 50 -1.69 -3.44 6.20
C GLY A 50 -1.46 -2.16 5.42
N ILE A 51 -2.11 -2.02 4.27
CA ILE A 51 -2.03 -0.84 3.42
C ILE A 51 -3.34 -0.07 3.48
N LYS A 52 -3.23 1.18 3.93
CA LYS A 52 -4.28 2.17 3.88
C LYS A 52 -4.20 2.89 2.53
N VAL A 53 -5.31 2.99 1.80
CA VAL A 53 -5.39 3.71 0.51
C VAL A 53 -6.40 4.83 0.62
N GLU A 54 -5.94 6.07 0.41
CA GLU A 54 -6.76 7.28 0.36
C GLU A 54 -6.66 7.89 -1.03
N ASN A 55 -7.80 8.29 -1.59
CA ASN A 55 -7.85 9.07 -2.83
C ASN A 55 -8.02 10.55 -2.46
N LEU A 56 -7.13 11.39 -2.99
CA LEU A 56 -7.06 12.82 -2.75
C LEU A 56 -7.02 13.52 -4.12
N GLU A 57 -8.19 13.90 -4.65
CA GLU A 57 -8.34 14.77 -5.83
C GLU A 57 -7.33 14.51 -6.97
N GLY A 58 -7.21 13.24 -7.39
CA GLY A 58 -6.32 12.82 -8.47
C GLY A 58 -4.98 12.21 -8.03
N ALA A 59 -4.68 12.20 -6.73
CA ALA A 59 -3.53 11.51 -6.16
C ALA A 59 -3.96 10.37 -5.21
N TYR A 60 -3.19 9.28 -5.18
CA TYR A 60 -3.36 8.23 -4.18
C TYR A 60 -2.33 8.39 -3.07
N ARG A 61 -2.79 8.43 -1.82
CA ARG A 61 -1.94 8.34 -0.63
C ARG A 61 -2.01 6.93 -0.07
N LEU A 62 -0.85 6.30 0.04
CA LEU A 62 -0.71 4.97 0.61
C LEU A 62 -0.02 5.06 1.97
N GLY A 63 -0.62 4.47 2.99
CA GLY A 63 0.01 4.25 4.30
C GLY A 63 0.32 2.78 4.48
N VAL A 64 1.59 2.42 4.72
CA VAL A 64 2.04 1.03 4.81
C VAL A 64 2.38 0.69 6.25
N HIS A 65 1.79 -0.38 6.78
CA HIS A 65 2.08 -0.93 8.10
C HIS A 65 2.80 -2.27 7.93
N LEU A 66 4.02 -2.36 8.43
CA LEU A 66 4.91 -3.51 8.25
C LEU A 66 5.47 -3.97 9.59
N ARG A 67 5.76 -5.27 9.68
CA ARG A 67 6.70 -5.82 10.66
C ARG A 67 8.05 -5.96 9.99
N VAL A 68 9.08 -5.49 10.67
CA VAL A 68 10.44 -5.41 10.14
C VAL A 68 11.40 -6.10 11.11
N GLU A 69 12.55 -6.53 10.60
CA GLU A 69 13.56 -7.20 11.42
C GLU A 69 14.15 -6.24 12.45
N TYR A 70 14.37 -6.75 13.67
CA TYR A 70 15.02 -5.98 14.72
C TYR A 70 16.45 -5.65 14.33
N GLY A 71 16.90 -4.42 14.64
CA GLY A 71 18.23 -3.94 14.25
C GLY A 71 18.31 -3.37 12.84
N THR A 72 17.21 -3.31 12.09
CA THR A 72 17.18 -2.67 10.77
C THR A 72 17.25 -1.15 10.89
N ASN A 73 17.96 -0.50 9.95
CA ASN A 73 17.93 0.95 9.81
C ASN A 73 16.57 1.40 9.23
N LEU A 74 15.65 1.81 10.11
CA LEU A 74 14.28 2.20 9.73
C LEU A 74 14.22 3.27 8.64
N PRO A 75 14.97 4.39 8.71
CA PRO A 75 14.99 5.39 7.64
C PRO A 75 15.41 4.83 6.27
N ALA A 76 16.45 3.99 6.24
CA ALA A 76 16.93 3.38 5.01
C ALA A 76 15.89 2.40 4.44
N LEU A 77 15.36 1.52 5.30
CA LEU A 77 14.32 0.57 4.93
C LEU A 77 13.05 1.27 4.42
N ALA A 78 12.60 2.32 5.11
CA ALA A 78 11.41 3.07 4.69
C ALA A 78 11.59 3.71 3.31
N ARG A 79 12.80 4.19 3.00
CA ARG A 79 13.14 4.71 1.68
C ARG A 79 13.06 3.62 0.62
N GLU A 80 13.66 2.46 0.89
CA GLU A 80 13.69 1.32 -0.02
C GLU A 80 12.29 0.75 -0.28
N VAL A 81 11.48 0.58 0.76
CA VAL A 81 10.06 0.19 0.66
C VAL A 81 9.29 1.16 -0.23
N ARG A 82 9.46 2.46 -0.01
CA ARG A 82 8.76 3.47 -0.81
C ARG A 82 9.19 3.43 -2.27
N GLU A 83 10.49 3.31 -2.54
CA GLU A 83 11.03 3.23 -3.91
C GLU A 83 10.51 1.96 -4.61
N LYS A 84 10.53 0.79 -3.95
CA LYS A 84 9.98 -0.44 -4.52
C LYS A 84 8.49 -0.44 -4.75
N VAL A 85 7.69 0.06 -3.81
CA VAL A 85 6.24 0.18 -4.00
C VAL A 85 5.94 1.13 -5.16
N ARG A 86 6.68 2.24 -5.27
CA ARG A 86 6.52 3.20 -6.37
C ARG A 86 6.86 2.57 -7.72
N GLU A 87 8.05 1.99 -7.86
CA GLU A 87 8.50 1.33 -9.10
C GLU A 87 7.52 0.23 -9.54
N TYR A 88 7.04 -0.58 -8.59
CA TYR A 88 6.13 -1.67 -8.88
C TYR A 88 4.75 -1.19 -9.35
N LEU A 89 4.20 -0.14 -8.75
CA LEU A 89 2.91 0.43 -9.15
C LEU A 89 3.00 1.24 -10.45
N GLU A 90 4.07 2.03 -10.63
CA GLU A 90 4.31 2.77 -11.88
C GLU A 90 4.51 1.80 -13.05
N GLY A 91 5.29 0.72 -12.86
CA GLY A 91 5.51 -0.30 -13.89
C GLY A 91 4.26 -1.10 -14.29
N LEU A 92 3.19 -1.08 -13.50
CA LEU A 92 1.90 -1.69 -13.85
C LEU A 92 0.96 -0.71 -14.57
N THR A 93 1.24 0.59 -14.48
CA THR A 93 0.41 1.66 -15.06
C THR A 93 1.03 2.20 -16.37
N ASP A 94 2.24 1.78 -16.72
CA ASP A 94 2.93 2.14 -17.97
C ASP A 94 2.41 1.33 -19.19
N VAL A 95 1.07 1.25 -19.33
CA VAL A 95 0.34 0.69 -20.48
C VAL A 95 -0.83 1.59 -20.84
#